data_AF-A0A7X6TW98-F1
#
_entry.id   AF-A0A7X6TW98-F1
#
_cell.length_a   1.000
_cell.length_b   1.000
_cell.length_c   1.000
_cell.angle_alpha   90.00
_cell.angle_beta   90.00
_cell.angle_gamma   90.00
#
_symmetry.space_group_name_H-M   'P 1'
#
loop_
_entity.id
_entity.type
_entity.pdbx_description
1 polymer ?
#
loop_
_entity_poly.entity_id
_entity_poly.type
_entity_poly.pdbx_seq_one_letter_code
_entity_poly.pdbx_strand_id
1 'polypeptide(L)'
;MKRSYQYTVIFMIIVASVFTAILATAQASMTPRIELNQEIARQKSLLYAFDIEHGSSDEEVNQTYEKFIEPETRTVDGEEIEAFKQVDESGAIKGYAFPFSGPALWGTIKGYLAVTEDLSEIKGLTFTEQNETPGLGGRIDEDPFKEQWRGV
;
A
#
# COMPACT_ATOMS: atom_id res chain seq x y z
N MET A 1 0.57 -19.12 55.00
CA MET A 1 -0.12 -18.36 53.94
C MET A 1 -0.17 -19.22 52.66
N LYS A 2 -1.23 -20.00 52.44
CA LYS A 2 -1.47 -20.65 51.14
C LYS A 2 -2.31 -19.69 50.30
N ARG A 3 -1.74 -18.99 49.32
CA ARG A 3 -2.57 -18.31 48.32
C ARG A 3 -3.28 -19.39 47.52
N SER A 4 -4.61 -19.43 47.57
CA SER A 4 -5.39 -20.44 46.87
C SER A 4 -5.12 -20.32 45.37
N TYR A 5 -4.69 -21.41 44.73
CA TYR A 5 -4.48 -21.46 43.27
C TYR A 5 -5.71 -20.94 42.51
N GLN A 6 -6.91 -21.13 43.06
CA GLN A 6 -8.17 -20.61 42.51
C GLN A 6 -8.19 -19.08 42.39
N TYR A 7 -7.63 -18.36 43.37
CA TYR A 7 -7.54 -16.89 43.30
C TYR A 7 -6.67 -16.47 42.11
N THR A 8 -5.55 -17.15 41.90
CA THR A 8 -4.62 -16.84 40.80
C THR A 8 -5.28 -17.11 39.45
N VAL A 9 -6.00 -18.22 39.31
CA VAL A 9 -6.72 -18.58 38.08
C VAL A 9 -7.84 -17.57 37.79
N ILE A 10 -8.67 -17.22 38.77
CA ILE A 10 -9.75 -16.24 38.59
C ILE A 10 -9.20 -14.86 38.27
N PHE A 11 -8.17 -14.42 38.99
CA PHE A 11 -7.51 -13.15 38.73
C PHE A 11 -6.94 -13.08 37.30
N MET A 12 -6.28 -14.15 36.85
CA MET A 12 -5.77 -14.23 35.48
C MET A 12 -6.88 -14.16 34.43
N ILE A 13 -8.00 -14.86 34.64
CA ILE A 13 -9.15 -14.79 33.73
C ILE A 13 -9.70 -13.36 33.66
N ILE A 14 -9.91 -12.70 34.80
CA ILE A 14 -10.42 -11.33 34.84
C ILE A 14 -9.47 -10.38 34.12
N VAL A 15 -8.18 -10.44 34.44
CA VAL A 15 -7.18 -9.55 33.83
C VAL A 15 -7.09 -9.81 32.32
N ALA A 16 -7.07 -11.06 31.89
CA ALA A 16 -7.05 -11.43 30.48
C ALA A 16 -8.30 -10.90 29.76
N SER A 17 -9.50 -11.11 30.32
CA SER A 17 -10.74 -10.59 29.73
C SER A 17 -10.75 -9.07 29.62
N VAL A 18 -10.23 -8.36 30.63
CA VAL A 18 -10.12 -6.89 30.60
C VAL A 18 -9.18 -6.43 29.48
N PHE A 19 -7.98 -7.01 29.37
CA PHE A 19 -7.03 -6.64 28.32
C PHE A 19 -7.53 -7.01 26.93
N THR A 20 -8.15 -8.18 26.77
CA THR A 20 -8.77 -8.59 25.49
C THR A 20 -9.89 -7.64 25.10
N ALA A 21 -10.74 -7.24 26.04
CA ALA A 21 -11.81 -6.27 25.75
C ALA A 21 -11.25 -4.92 25.31
N ILE A 22 -10.25 -4.39 26.00
CA ILE A 22 -9.58 -3.13 25.63
C ILE A 22 -8.98 -3.23 24.23
N LEU A 23 -8.22 -4.29 23.94
CA LEU A 23 -7.58 -4.48 22.64
C LEU A 23 -8.62 -4.63 21.51
N ALA A 24 -9.68 -5.42 21.75
CA ALA A 24 -10.75 -5.62 20.78
C ALA A 24 -11.49 -4.31 20.48
N THR A 25 -11.81 -3.51 21.50
CA THR A 25 -12.45 -2.21 21.30
C THR A 25 -11.53 -1.23 20.57
N ALA A 26 -10.24 -1.18 20.92
CA ALA A 26 -9.27 -0.33 20.24
C ALA A 26 -9.13 -0.71 18.76
N GLN A 27 -8.99 -2.00 18.47
CA GLN A 27 -8.92 -2.51 17.10
C GLN A 27 -10.19 -2.17 16.32
N ALA A 28 -11.37 -2.52 16.84
CA ALA A 28 -12.65 -2.25 16.17
C ALA A 28 -12.88 -0.75 15.89
N SER A 29 -12.45 0.14 16.79
CA SER A 29 -12.58 1.58 16.58
C SER A 29 -11.56 2.15 15.58
N MET A 30 -10.41 1.50 15.39
CA MET A 30 -9.33 2.00 14.54
C MET A 30 -9.31 1.37 13.15
N THR A 31 -9.75 0.11 13.00
CA THR A 31 -9.78 -0.59 11.71
C THR A 31 -10.33 0.26 10.56
N PRO A 32 -11.50 0.93 10.69
CA PRO A 32 -12.04 1.72 9.58
C PRO A 32 -11.12 2.87 9.15
N ARG A 33 -10.40 3.49 10.10
CA ARG A 33 -9.46 4.57 9.81
C ARG A 33 -8.15 4.06 9.21
N ILE A 34 -7.71 2.88 9.64
CA ILE A 34 -6.52 2.23 9.09
C ILE A 34 -6.78 1.88 7.63
N GLU A 35 -7.91 1.25 7.33
CA GLU A 35 -8.31 0.87 5.97
C GLU A 35 -8.43 2.09 5.06
N LEU A 36 -9.08 3.16 5.54
CA LEU A 36 -9.18 4.41 4.78
C LEU A 36 -7.80 5.01 4.46
N ASN A 37 -6.92 5.09 5.47
CA ASN A 37 -5.58 5.64 5.26
C ASN A 37 -4.72 4.77 4.33
N GLN A 38 -4.88 3.44 4.40
CA GLN A 38 -4.21 2.50 3.50
C GLN A 38 -4.68 2.67 2.05
N GLU A 39 -5.98 2.84 1.85
CA GLU A 39 -6.54 3.08 0.51
C GLU A 39 -6.05 4.40 -0.07
N ILE A 40 -6.09 5.49 0.71
CA ILE A 40 -5.55 6.79 0.26
C ILE A 40 -4.05 6.70 -0.03
N ALA A 41 -3.27 5.99 0.79
CA ALA A 41 -1.84 5.79 0.53
C ALA A 41 -1.60 5.00 -0.76
N ARG A 42 -2.42 3.98 -1.04
CA ARG A 42 -2.38 3.21 -2.29
C ARG A 42 -2.68 4.10 -3.50
N GLN A 43 -3.73 4.92 -3.42
CA GLN A 43 -4.09 5.88 -4.48
C GLN A 43 -2.97 6.88 -4.74
N LYS A 44 -2.40 7.51 -3.69
CA LYS A 44 -1.24 8.40 -3.79
C LYS A 44 -0.05 7.72 -4.45
N SER A 45 0.20 6.46 -4.10
CA SER A 45 1.29 5.67 -4.68
C SER A 45 1.12 5.46 -6.19
N LEU A 46 -0.08 5.10 -6.64
CA LEU A 46 -0.36 4.94 -8.07
C LEU A 46 -0.28 6.27 -8.83
N LEU A 47 -0.83 7.35 -8.26
CA LEU A 47 -0.72 8.70 -8.83
C LEU A 47 0.76 9.12 -8.98
N TYR A 48 1.57 8.88 -7.95
CA TYR A 48 3.01 9.13 -7.98
C TYR A 48 3.73 8.29 -9.05
N ALA A 49 3.42 6.99 -9.15
CA ALA A 49 4.02 6.10 -10.14
C ALA A 49 3.73 6.57 -11.58
N PHE A 50 2.51 7.06 -11.83
CA PHE A 50 2.12 7.63 -13.12
C PHE A 50 2.57 9.07 -13.37
N ASP A 51 3.24 9.71 -12.40
CA ASP A 51 3.62 11.13 -12.45
C ASP A 51 2.42 12.07 -12.63
N ILE A 52 1.34 11.79 -11.88
CA ILE A 52 0.11 12.59 -11.90
C ILE A 52 0.10 13.50 -10.68
N GLU A 53 0.11 14.81 -10.91
CA GLU A 53 -0.10 15.78 -9.85
C GLU A 53 -1.50 15.63 -9.24
N HIS A 54 -1.55 15.69 -7.91
CA HIS A 54 -2.78 15.61 -7.15
C HIS A 54 -2.80 16.69 -6.07
N GLY A 55 -4.00 17.01 -5.59
CA GLY A 55 -4.17 17.93 -4.48
C GLY A 55 -3.59 17.40 -3.17
N SER A 56 -3.53 18.26 -2.14
CA SER A 56 -2.99 17.89 -0.83
C SER A 56 -4.03 17.20 0.07
N SER A 57 -5.32 17.36 -0.24
CA SER A 57 -6.39 16.73 0.53
C SER A 57 -6.69 15.31 0.04
N ASP A 58 -7.16 14.46 0.95
CA ASP A 58 -7.51 13.07 0.61
C ASP A 58 -8.69 12.99 -0.38
N GLU A 59 -9.57 13.99 -0.37
CA GLU A 59 -10.69 14.09 -1.32
C GLU A 59 -10.20 14.40 -2.74
N GLU A 60 -9.26 15.36 -2.89
CA GLU A 60 -8.67 15.67 -4.19
C GLU A 60 -7.90 14.46 -4.76
N VAL A 61 -7.18 13.74 -3.90
CA VAL A 61 -6.49 12.49 -4.27
C VAL A 61 -7.47 11.47 -4.83
N ASN A 62 -8.58 11.23 -4.12
CA ASN A 62 -9.58 10.26 -4.58
C ASN A 62 -10.21 10.69 -5.91
N GLN A 63 -10.54 11.97 -6.07
CA GLN A 63 -11.09 12.50 -7.32
C GLN A 63 -10.11 12.38 -8.49
N THR A 64 -8.83 12.68 -8.28
CA THR A 64 -7.79 12.51 -9.31
C THR A 64 -7.60 11.04 -9.66
N TYR A 65 -7.59 10.15 -8.66
CA TYR A 65 -7.49 8.71 -8.86
C TYR A 65 -8.67 8.19 -9.69
N GLU A 66 -9.91 8.46 -9.28
CA GLU A 66 -11.12 8.03 -9.99
C GLU A 66 -11.21 8.59 -11.41
N LYS A 67 -10.64 9.78 -11.65
CA LYS A 67 -10.65 10.42 -12.97
C LYS A 67 -9.67 9.78 -13.95
N PHE A 68 -8.49 9.36 -13.49
CA PHE A 68 -7.38 9.00 -14.37
C PHE A 68 -6.90 7.54 -14.26
N ILE A 69 -7.32 6.80 -13.23
CA ILE A 69 -6.83 5.45 -12.97
C ILE A 69 -8.00 4.47 -12.93
N GLU A 70 -7.96 3.48 -13.82
CA GLU A 70 -8.94 2.40 -13.90
C GLU A 70 -8.27 1.05 -13.58
N PRO A 71 -8.78 0.27 -12.61
CA PRO A 71 -8.34 -1.11 -12.41
C PRO A 71 -8.61 -1.95 -13.66
N GLU A 72 -7.66 -2.80 -14.02
CA GLU A 72 -7.72 -3.69 -15.20
C GLU A 72 -7.10 -5.05 -14.85
N THR A 73 -7.58 -6.12 -15.48
CA THR A 73 -6.90 -7.42 -15.46
C THR A 73 -6.25 -7.65 -16.81
N ARG A 74 -4.98 -8.04 -16.82
CA ARG A 74 -4.22 -8.33 -18.04
C ARG A 74 -3.78 -9.77 -18.06
N THR A 75 -3.78 -10.38 -19.24
CA THR A 75 -3.23 -11.73 -19.41
C THR A 75 -1.79 -11.64 -19.90
N VAL A 76 -0.85 -12.11 -19.09
CA VAL A 76 0.58 -12.21 -19.45
C VAL A 76 0.96 -13.69 -19.37
N ASP A 77 1.48 -14.26 -20.46
CA ASP A 77 1.86 -15.68 -20.55
C ASP A 77 0.75 -16.67 -20.16
N GLY A 78 -0.52 -16.28 -20.34
CA GLY A 78 -1.69 -17.09 -19.99
C GLY A 78 -2.14 -16.98 -18.54
N GLU A 79 -1.48 -16.15 -17.73
CA GLU A 79 -1.86 -15.84 -16.36
C GLU A 79 -2.54 -14.46 -16.28
N GLU A 80 -3.64 -14.38 -15.54
CA GLU A 80 -4.32 -13.11 -15.26
C GLU A 80 -3.62 -12.37 -14.13
N ILE A 81 -3.09 -11.19 -14.43
CA ILE A 81 -2.45 -10.30 -13.47
C ILE A 81 -3.28 -9.04 -13.28
N GLU A 82 -3.34 -8.57 -12.05
CA GLU A 82 -3.92 -7.26 -11.72
C GLU A 82 -3.03 -6.16 -12.32
N ALA A 83 -3.66 -5.14 -12.89
CA ALA A 83 -3.02 -3.94 -13.42
C ALA A 83 -3.90 -2.72 -13.19
N PHE A 84 -3.31 -1.54 -13.35
CA PHE A 84 -4.02 -0.27 -13.31
C PHE A 84 -3.71 0.47 -14.61
N LYS A 85 -4.73 0.92 -15.30
CA LYS A 85 -4.61 1.65 -16.56
C LYS A 85 -4.75 3.14 -16.29
N GLN A 86 -3.79 3.92 -16.78
CA GLN A 86 -3.89 5.37 -16.79
C GLN A 86 -4.59 5.84 -18.07
N VAL A 87 -5.60 6.70 -17.92
CA VAL A 87 -6.29 7.38 -19.03
C VAL A 87 -6.10 8.89 -18.94
N ASP A 88 -6.17 9.59 -20.07
CA ASP A 88 -6.28 11.05 -20.08
C ASP A 88 -7.75 11.52 -20.10
N GLU A 89 -7.97 12.84 -20.15
CA GLU A 89 -9.32 13.41 -20.18
C GLU A 89 -10.16 13.00 -21.40
N SER A 90 -9.52 12.53 -22.47
CA SER A 90 -10.19 12.03 -23.68
C SER A 90 -10.48 10.51 -23.62
N GLY A 91 -10.01 9.84 -22.56
CA GLY A 91 -10.06 8.39 -22.43
C GLY A 91 -8.92 7.66 -23.16
N ALA A 92 -7.94 8.38 -23.70
CA ALA A 92 -6.79 7.75 -24.34
C ALA A 92 -5.84 7.19 -23.28
N ILE A 93 -5.32 6.00 -23.54
CA ILE A 93 -4.45 5.30 -22.60
C ILE A 93 -3.08 5.98 -22.59
N LYS A 94 -2.49 6.15 -21.40
CA LYS A 94 -1.17 6.77 -21.21
C LYS A 94 -0.14 5.86 -20.55
N GLY A 95 -0.56 4.71 -20.06
CA GLY A 95 0.32 3.78 -19.38
C GLY A 95 -0.43 2.77 -18.53
N TYR A 96 0.36 1.87 -17.97
CA TYR A 96 -0.10 0.78 -17.11
C TYR A 96 0.78 0.71 -15.87
N ALA A 97 0.19 0.39 -14.73
CA ALA A 97 0.93 0.09 -13.51
C ALA A 97 0.62 -1.32 -13.06
N PHE A 98 1.69 -2.04 -12.71
CA PHE A 98 1.61 -3.43 -12.26
C PHE A 98 2.04 -3.50 -10.79
N PRO A 99 1.26 -4.17 -9.92
CA PRO A 99 1.71 -4.47 -8.58
C PRO A 99 2.87 -5.47 -8.66
N PHE A 100 3.91 -5.23 -7.86
CA PHE A 100 4.97 -6.20 -7.65
C PHE A 100 5.11 -6.53 -6.17
N SER A 101 5.59 -7.73 -5.88
CA SER A 101 5.89 -8.19 -4.53
C SER A 101 7.10 -9.12 -4.58
N GLY A 102 8.06 -8.92 -3.69
CA GLY A 102 9.30 -9.71 -3.66
C GLY A 102 9.89 -9.85 -2.27
N PRO A 103 10.67 -10.93 -2.03
CA PRO A 103 11.37 -11.11 -0.76
C PRO A 103 12.53 -10.11 -0.60
N ALA A 104 12.70 -9.62 0.62
CA ALA A 104 13.79 -8.74 1.05
C ALA A 104 14.53 -9.36 2.25
N LEU A 105 15.37 -8.57 2.96
CA LEU A 105 16.15 -9.07 4.08
C LEU A 105 15.29 -9.25 5.35
N TRP A 106 14.41 -8.30 5.62
CA TRP A 106 13.59 -8.27 6.85
C TRP A 106 12.10 -8.52 6.62
N GLY A 107 11.69 -8.72 5.36
CA GLY A 107 10.29 -8.95 5.02
C GLY A 107 10.03 -8.99 3.52
N THR A 108 8.80 -8.66 3.14
CA THR A 108 8.38 -8.51 1.75
C THR A 108 8.37 -7.04 1.39
N ILE A 109 8.84 -6.72 0.18
CA ILE A 109 8.65 -5.41 -0.42
C ILE A 109 7.51 -5.51 -1.42
N LYS A 110 6.59 -4.56 -1.37
CA LYS A 110 5.50 -4.42 -2.35
C LYS A 110 5.48 -3.01 -2.91
N GLY A 111 4.95 -2.88 -4.11
CA GLY A 111 4.86 -1.59 -4.76
C GLY A 111 4.17 -1.65 -6.11
N TYR A 112 4.26 -0.55 -6.85
CA TYR A 112 3.78 -0.46 -8.22
C TYR A 112 4.89 0.00 -9.15
N LEU A 113 4.95 -0.62 -10.33
CA LEU A 113 5.79 -0.19 -11.44
C LEU A 113 4.87 0.30 -12.55
N ALA A 114 4.94 1.59 -12.86
CA ALA A 114 4.22 2.20 -13.95
C ALA A 114 5.10 2.26 -15.21
N VAL A 115 4.51 1.96 -16.36
CA VAL A 115 5.15 1.95 -17.68
C VAL A 115 4.28 2.68 -18.71
N THR A 116 4.87 3.05 -19.83
CA THR A 116 4.17 3.67 -20.97
C THR A 116 3.14 2.74 -21.60
N GLU A 117 2.26 3.30 -22.43
CA GLU A 117 1.20 2.54 -23.13
C GLU A 117 1.76 1.38 -23.97
N ASP A 118 2.90 1.61 -24.62
CA ASP A 118 3.62 0.65 -25.45
C ASP A 118 4.57 -0.26 -24.65
N LEU A 119 4.59 -0.14 -23.32
CA LEU A 119 5.41 -0.93 -22.38
C LEU A 119 6.93 -0.80 -22.63
N SER A 120 7.36 0.27 -23.28
CA SER A 120 8.77 0.46 -23.67
C SER A 120 9.61 1.17 -22.62
N GLU A 121 9.00 2.01 -21.78
CA GLU A 121 9.69 2.83 -20.79
C GLU A 121 8.97 2.80 -19.43
N ILE A 122 9.73 2.90 -18.35
CA ILE A 122 9.21 3.05 -16.99
C ILE A 122 8.80 4.51 -16.75
N LYS A 123 7.54 4.72 -16.39
CA LYS A 123 7.02 6.03 -15.95
C LYS A 123 7.38 6.33 -14.51
N GLY A 124 7.40 5.32 -13.65
CA GLY A 124 7.74 5.49 -12.24
C GLY A 124 7.67 4.20 -11.43
N LEU A 125 8.36 4.21 -10.31
CA LEU A 125 8.42 3.11 -9.34
C LEU A 125 8.03 3.66 -7.97
N THR A 126 7.17 2.94 -7.26
CA THR A 126 6.79 3.29 -5.90
C THR A 126 6.73 2.06 -5.00
N PHE A 127 6.94 2.25 -3.71
CA PHE A 127 6.89 1.21 -2.69
C PHE A 127 5.74 1.50 -1.73
N THR A 128 4.85 0.52 -1.54
CA THR A 128 3.68 0.65 -0.66
C THR A 128 3.87 -0.07 0.67
N GLU A 129 4.75 -1.06 0.72
CA GLU A 129 5.05 -1.85 1.92
C GLU A 129 6.51 -2.26 1.92
N GLN A 130 7.21 -1.98 3.02
CA GLN A 130 8.57 -2.45 3.31
C GLN A 130 8.83 -2.42 4.82
N ASN A 131 9.77 -3.24 5.29
CA ASN A 131 10.19 -3.29 6.69
C ASN A 131 11.72 -3.36 6.84
N GLU A 132 12.42 -2.74 5.90
CA GLU A 132 13.88 -2.72 5.84
C GLU A 132 14.45 -1.70 6.84
N THR A 133 15.75 -1.83 7.11
CA THR A 133 16.41 -0.94 8.07
C THR A 133 16.47 0.50 7.51
N PRO A 134 15.96 1.51 8.25
CA PRO A 134 16.05 2.91 7.83
C PRO A 134 17.50 3.35 7.59
N GLY A 135 17.74 4.09 6.51
CA GLY A 135 19.09 4.52 6.11
C GLY A 135 19.95 3.45 5.42
N LEU A 136 19.45 2.21 5.29
CA LEU A 136 20.07 1.14 4.50
C LEU A 136 19.08 0.69 3.40
N GLY A 137 18.45 -0.48 3.56
CA GLY A 137 17.46 -0.99 2.61
C GLY A 137 16.19 -0.14 2.55
N GLY A 138 15.83 0.56 3.63
CA GLY A 138 14.67 1.46 3.63
C GLY A 138 14.81 2.67 2.71
N ARG A 139 16.02 2.94 2.18
CA ARG A 139 16.27 4.07 1.27
C ARG A 139 15.63 3.89 -0.11
N ILE A 140 15.13 2.70 -0.43
CA ILE A 140 14.39 2.46 -1.67
C ILE A 140 13.14 3.32 -1.80
N ASP A 141 12.54 3.74 -0.68
CA ASP A 141 11.34 4.58 -0.67
C ASP A 141 11.64 6.08 -0.79
N GLU A 142 12.92 6.47 -0.79
CA GLU A 142 13.36 7.85 -0.96
C GLU A 142 13.31 8.26 -2.45
N ASP A 143 12.91 9.50 -2.73
CA ASP A 143 12.81 10.02 -4.10
C ASP A 143 14.12 9.86 -4.91
N PRO A 144 15.33 10.11 -4.36
CA PRO A 144 16.57 9.90 -5.11
C PRO A 144 16.79 8.47 -5.61
N PHE A 145 16.14 7.46 -5.01
CA PHE A 145 16.16 6.09 -5.52
C PHE A 145 15.04 5.87 -6.54
N LYS A 146 13.80 6.26 -6.22
CA LYS A 146 12.63 6.05 -7.08
C LYS A 146 12.75 6.77 -8.43
N GLU A 147 13.25 8.00 -8.43
CA GLU A 147 13.39 8.84 -9.62
C GLU A 147 14.46 8.33 -10.61
N GLN A 148 15.36 7.43 -10.18
CA GLN A 148 16.35 6.80 -11.08
C GLN A 148 15.70 5.89 -12.13
N TRP A 149 14.48 5.45 -11.87
CA TRP A 149 13.77 4.50 -12.72
C TRP A 149 12.90 5.17 -13.78
N ARG A 150 12.65 6.48 -13.71
CA ARG A 150 11.83 7.15 -14.72
C ARG A 150 12.60 7.28 -16.04
N GLY A 151 11.96 6.89 -17.14
CA GLY A 151 12.53 6.94 -18.49
C GLY A 151 13.60 5.87 -18.78
N VAL A 152 13.68 4.84 -17.94
CA VAL A 152 14.48 3.61 -18.19
C VAL A 152 13.66 2.64 -19.01
#